data_AF-A0A7S2R2E3-F1
#
_entry.id   AF-A0A7S2R2E3-F1
#
_cell.length_a   1.000
_cell.length_b   1.000
_cell.length_c   1.000
_cell.angle_alpha   90.00
_cell.angle_beta   90.00
_cell.angle_gamma   90.00
#
_symmetry.space_group_name_H-M   'P 1'
#
loop_
_entity.id
_entity.type
_entity.pdbx_description
1 polymer ?
#
loop_
_entity_poly.entity_id
_entity_poly.type
_entity_poly.pdbx_seq_one_letter_code
_entity_poly.pdbx_strand_id
1 'polypeptide(L)'
;KIDPSLPTMIVFDLDDCLWTPEMHELYDAPTVPVKGKLNPILIINSSSSSISDDDGVVDSEEGTVGMSVPRRKGRGDQQKQIVTLYNGARLALRELALDPKYKGVIIAVASSSLEPSYSRLCLEAIEVLPGLTMKDMISYSQIGRSGKLSSRKTTHFQELHQESG
;
A
#
# COMPACT_ATOMS: atom_id res chain seq x y z
N LYS A 1 -13.97 -4.27 -22.65
CA LYS A 1 -13.34 -5.62 -22.69
C LYS A 1 -11.89 -5.44 -22.24
N ILE A 2 -11.38 -6.32 -21.39
CA ILE A 2 -9.97 -6.29 -20.97
C ILE A 2 -9.10 -6.57 -22.20
N ASP A 3 -7.97 -5.87 -22.31
CA ASP A 3 -6.97 -6.17 -23.32
C ASP A 3 -6.49 -7.63 -23.12
N PRO A 4 -6.62 -8.52 -24.12
CA PRO A 4 -6.27 -9.94 -23.95
C PRO A 4 -4.77 -10.17 -23.69
N SER A 5 -3.92 -9.15 -23.87
CA SER A 5 -2.49 -9.22 -23.52
C SER A 5 -2.22 -8.97 -22.03
N LEU A 6 -3.20 -8.46 -21.27
CA LEU A 6 -3.07 -8.19 -19.85
C LEU A 6 -3.45 -9.41 -19.00
N PRO A 7 -2.85 -9.56 -17.81
CA PRO A 7 -3.32 -10.55 -16.85
C PRO A 7 -4.73 -10.21 -16.38
N THR A 8 -5.54 -11.21 -16.12
CA THR A 8 -6.87 -11.03 -15.51
C THR A 8 -6.78 -10.62 -14.04
N MET A 9 -5.68 -10.97 -13.37
CA MET A 9 -5.42 -10.66 -11.97
C MET A 9 -3.93 -10.37 -11.72
N ILE A 10 -3.66 -9.37 -10.89
CA ILE A 10 -2.34 -9.09 -10.32
C ILE A 10 -2.42 -9.33 -8.81
N VAL A 11 -1.52 -10.17 -8.29
CA VAL A 11 -1.46 -10.50 -6.86
C VAL A 11 -0.19 -9.92 -6.27
N PHE A 12 -0.33 -9.07 -5.24
CA PHE A 12 0.79 -8.51 -4.50
C PHE A 12 1.06 -9.30 -3.22
N ASP A 13 2.34 -9.42 -2.87
CA ASP A 13 2.72 -9.60 -1.46
C ASP A 13 2.57 -8.27 -0.71
N LEU A 14 2.77 -8.28 0.61
CA LEU A 14 2.69 -7.09 1.44
C LEU A 14 4.05 -6.68 2.00
N ASP A 15 4.46 -7.32 3.10
CA ASP A 15 5.74 -7.12 3.77
C ASP A 15 6.90 -7.29 2.76
N ASP A 16 7.81 -6.31 2.74
CA ASP A 16 8.96 -6.21 1.83
C ASP A 16 8.67 -6.22 0.31
N CYS A 17 7.40 -6.12 -0.08
CA CYS A 17 6.99 -5.93 -1.47
C CYS A 17 6.36 -4.56 -1.68
N LEU A 18 5.33 -4.24 -0.89
CA LEU A 18 4.63 -2.96 -0.99
C LEU A 18 5.22 -1.92 -0.05
N TRP A 19 5.59 -2.32 1.17
CA TRP A 19 5.97 -1.38 2.22
C TRP A 19 7.17 -1.85 3.04
N THR A 20 7.68 -0.89 3.81
CA THR A 20 8.68 -1.06 4.86
C THR A 20 8.29 -0.19 6.07
N PRO A 21 8.64 -0.59 7.30
CA PRO A 21 9.18 -1.90 7.71
C PRO A 21 8.15 -3.03 7.58
N GLU A 22 8.56 -4.27 7.85
CA GLU A 22 7.63 -5.39 7.96
C GLU A 22 6.73 -5.25 9.20
N MET A 23 5.51 -5.78 9.16
CA MET A 23 4.57 -5.61 10.29
C MET A 23 5.07 -6.23 11.59
N HIS A 24 5.84 -7.32 11.51
CA HIS A 24 6.38 -8.02 12.68
C HIS A 24 7.54 -7.27 13.36
N GLU A 25 8.12 -6.27 12.69
CA GLU A 25 9.18 -5.42 13.24
C GLU A 25 8.59 -4.25 14.08
N LEU A 26 7.29 -4.03 14.02
CA LEU A 26 6.60 -2.99 14.77
C LEU A 26 6.40 -3.40 16.23
N TYR A 27 6.64 -2.46 17.16
CA TYR A 27 6.42 -2.74 18.59
C TYR A 27 4.94 -2.65 19.01
N ASP A 28 4.06 -2.11 18.17
CA ASP A 28 2.62 -1.97 18.40
C ASP A 28 1.90 -1.69 17.06
N ALA A 29 0.57 -1.70 17.07
CA ALA A 29 -0.23 -1.49 15.87
C ALA A 29 -0.03 -0.09 15.25
N PRO A 30 0.18 0.01 13.92
CA PRO A 30 0.32 1.29 13.24
C PRO A 30 -1.07 1.91 13.03
N THR A 31 -1.47 2.81 13.92
CA THR A 31 -2.85 3.37 13.98
C THR A 31 -2.91 4.87 13.74
N VAL A 32 -1.77 5.55 13.60
CA VAL A 32 -1.71 7.00 13.43
C VAL A 32 -1.34 7.34 11.98
N PRO A 33 -2.27 7.90 11.17
CA PRO A 33 -1.99 8.30 9.80
C PRO A 33 -0.84 9.30 9.70
N VAL A 34 0.01 9.11 8.69
CA VAL A 34 1.08 10.05 8.32
C VAL A 34 0.68 10.72 7.02
N LYS A 35 0.55 12.06 7.03
CA LYS A 35 0.21 12.86 5.86
C LYS A 35 1.45 13.23 5.04
N GLY A 36 1.30 13.29 3.73
CA GLY A 36 2.35 13.71 2.80
C GLY A 36 1.90 13.64 1.34
N LYS A 37 2.84 13.91 0.42
CA LYS A 37 2.60 13.85 -1.02
C LYS A 37 2.45 12.40 -1.51
N LEU A 38 1.37 12.12 -2.24
CA LEU A 38 1.06 10.81 -2.79
C LEU A 38 1.77 10.50 -4.10
N ASN A 39 2.24 11.52 -4.83
CA ASN A 39 3.02 11.34 -6.05
C ASN A 39 4.52 11.51 -5.76
N PRO A 40 5.32 10.42 -5.76
CA PRO A 40 6.73 10.50 -5.46
C PRO A 40 7.56 11.20 -6.56
N ILE A 41 7.06 11.28 -7.81
CA ILE A 41 7.76 12.00 -8.90
C ILE A 41 7.82 13.50 -8.60
N LEU A 42 6.75 14.06 -8.01
CA LEU A 42 6.72 15.46 -7.59
C LEU A 42 7.76 15.75 -6.50
N ILE A 43 8.18 14.75 -5.71
CA ILE A 43 9.21 14.92 -4.67
C ILE A 43 10.60 15.01 -5.29
N ILE A 44 10.90 14.13 -6.26
CA ILE A 44 12.22 14.03 -6.91
C ILE A 44 12.54 15.30 -7.71
N ASN A 45 11.54 15.85 -8.41
CA ASN A 45 11.71 17.05 -9.23
C ASN A 45 11.71 18.35 -8.40
N SER A 46 11.17 18.33 -7.17
CA SER A 46 11.22 19.48 -6.25
C SER A 46 12.63 19.75 -5.71
N SER A 47 13.51 18.73 -5.72
CA SER A 47 14.91 18.86 -5.29
C SER A 47 15.83 19.49 -6.36
N SER A 48 15.34 19.79 -7.56
CA SER A 48 16.16 20.25 -8.69
C SER A 48 15.72 21.55 -9.38
N SER A 49 14.76 22.31 -8.85
CA SER A 49 14.42 23.63 -9.45
C SER A 49 13.77 24.61 -8.48
N SER A 50 14.53 25.67 -8.15
CA SER A 50 13.97 27.03 -8.07
C SER A 50 13.68 27.51 -9.50
N ILE A 51 12.61 28.28 -9.70
CA ILE A 51 11.97 28.81 -10.95
C ILE A 51 10.57 28.15 -11.07
N SER A 52 9.43 28.84 -11.11
CA SER A 52 9.07 30.26 -11.25
C SER A 52 7.66 30.49 -10.70
N ASP A 53 7.40 31.72 -10.28
CA ASP A 53 6.05 32.27 -10.07
C ASP A 53 5.18 32.13 -11.33
N ASP A 54 3.87 31.94 -11.13
CA ASP A 54 2.79 32.07 -12.12
C ASP A 54 2.62 30.92 -13.15
N ASP A 55 2.01 29.79 -12.74
CA ASP A 55 0.92 29.15 -13.50
C ASP A 55 0.19 28.08 -12.65
N GLY A 56 -1.14 28.11 -12.68
CA GLY A 56 -2.11 27.11 -12.21
C GLY A 56 -1.73 26.10 -11.11
N VAL A 57 -2.31 26.29 -9.92
CA VAL A 57 -2.45 25.32 -8.81
C VAL A 57 -2.53 23.87 -9.30
N VAL A 58 -1.42 23.13 -9.23
CA VAL A 58 -1.47 21.66 -9.26
C VAL A 58 -1.89 21.25 -7.87
N ASP A 59 -3.19 20.96 -7.74
CA ASP A 59 -3.86 20.50 -6.55
C ASP A 59 -2.95 19.53 -5.79
N SER A 60 -2.66 19.89 -4.54
CA SER A 60 -1.73 19.15 -3.70
C SER A 60 -2.29 17.74 -3.53
N GLU A 61 -1.75 16.76 -4.27
CA GLU A 61 -2.07 15.34 -4.10
C GLU A 61 -1.52 14.83 -2.76
N GLU A 62 -1.97 15.44 -1.67
CA GLU A 62 -1.68 15.04 -0.32
C GLU A 62 -2.67 13.99 0.16
N GLY A 63 -2.20 13.13 1.04
CA GLY A 63 -2.99 12.06 1.61
C GLY A 63 -2.22 11.31 2.68
N THR A 64 -2.78 10.21 3.14
CA THR A 64 -2.13 9.28 4.07
C THR A 64 -1.06 8.48 3.31
N VAL A 65 0.19 8.88 3.45
CA VAL A 65 1.34 8.21 2.78
C VAL A 65 1.87 7.00 3.55
N GLY A 66 1.50 6.88 4.82
CA GLY A 66 1.95 5.83 5.71
C GLY A 66 1.17 5.80 7.03
N MET A 67 1.47 4.80 7.85
CA MET A 67 0.86 4.59 9.16
C MET A 67 1.95 4.49 10.22
N SER A 68 1.81 5.21 11.33
CA SER A 68 2.80 5.23 12.41
C SER A 68 2.27 4.59 13.68
N VAL A 69 3.20 4.01 14.43
CA VAL A 69 2.91 3.42 15.73
C VAL A 69 2.73 4.54 16.77
N PRO A 70 1.67 4.52 17.61
CA PRO A 70 1.46 5.52 18.66
C PRO A 70 2.64 5.61 19.62
N ARG A 71 3.08 6.83 19.92
CA ARG A 71 4.08 7.06 20.96
C ARG A 71 3.54 6.66 22.33
N ARG A 72 4.20 5.74 23.02
CA ARG A 72 3.91 5.44 24.44
C ARG A 72 4.47 6.56 25.32
N LYS A 73 3.63 7.15 26.18
CA LYS A 73 4.09 8.10 27.21
C LYS A 73 5.10 7.42 28.14
N GLY A 74 6.26 8.05 28.35
CA GLY A 74 7.27 7.60 29.33
C GLY A 74 8.41 6.73 28.78
N ARG A 75 8.39 6.35 27.50
CA ARG A 75 9.56 5.80 26.80
C ARG A 75 10.22 6.95 26.03
N GLY A 76 11.39 7.40 26.49
CA GLY A 76 12.17 8.45 25.82
C GLY A 76 12.47 8.11 24.35
N ASP A 77 12.94 9.10 23.59
CA ASP A 77 13.35 9.19 22.17
C ASP A 77 13.33 7.93 21.26
N GLN A 78 12.27 7.11 21.35
CA GLN A 78 12.09 5.97 20.46
C GLN A 78 11.88 6.48 19.04
N GLN A 79 12.68 5.94 18.12
CA GLN A 79 12.57 6.23 16.70
C GLN A 79 11.13 5.94 16.25
N LYS A 80 10.53 6.93 15.59
CA LYS A 80 9.16 6.82 15.09
C LYS A 80 9.12 5.70 14.05
N GLN A 81 8.43 4.61 14.35
CA GLN A 81 8.18 3.54 13.38
C GLN A 81 7.01 3.97 12.48
N ILE A 82 7.31 4.14 11.20
CA ILE A 82 6.33 4.50 10.18
C ILE A 82 6.39 3.45 9.09
N VAL A 83 5.24 2.83 8.83
CA VAL A 83 5.00 1.99 7.66
C VAL A 83 4.70 2.90 6.48
N THR A 84 5.51 2.81 5.42
CA THR A 84 5.31 3.56 4.17
C THR A 84 5.52 2.64 2.97
N LEU A 85 4.79 2.93 1.89
CA LEU A 85 5.05 2.24 0.62
C LEU A 85 6.46 2.54 0.10
N TYR A 86 7.08 1.54 -0.50
CA TYR A 86 8.22 1.78 -1.38
C TYR A 86 7.78 2.68 -2.55
N ASN A 87 8.65 3.59 -3.00
CA ASN A 87 8.32 4.52 -4.10
C ASN A 87 7.88 3.78 -5.37
N GLY A 88 8.55 2.67 -5.72
CA GLY A 88 8.17 1.84 -6.87
C GLY A 88 6.80 1.20 -6.72
N ALA A 89 6.48 0.67 -5.53
CA ALA A 89 5.17 0.11 -5.23
C ALA A 89 4.07 1.18 -5.34
N ARG A 90 4.30 2.37 -4.79
CA ARG A 90 3.39 3.52 -4.91
C ARG A 90 3.15 3.92 -6.36
N LEU A 91 4.20 3.96 -7.18
CA LEU A 91 4.08 4.26 -8.62
C LEU A 91 3.29 3.19 -9.38
N ALA A 92 3.59 1.91 -9.14
CA ALA A 92 2.87 0.80 -9.77
C ALA A 92 1.38 0.82 -9.41
N LEU A 93 1.03 0.99 -8.13
CA LEU A 93 -0.36 1.09 -7.69
C LEU A 93 -1.07 2.30 -8.31
N ARG A 94 -0.38 3.44 -8.42
CA ARG A 94 -0.94 4.62 -9.10
C ARG A 94 -1.18 4.37 -10.58
N GLU A 95 -0.26 3.69 -11.28
CA GLU A 95 -0.45 3.31 -12.68
C GLU A 95 -1.69 2.41 -12.83
N LEU A 96 -1.84 1.40 -11.97
CA LEU A 96 -3.01 0.52 -11.96
C LEU A 96 -4.32 1.28 -11.71
N ALA A 97 -4.29 2.34 -10.91
CA ALA A 97 -5.45 3.16 -10.59
C ALA A 97 -5.81 4.18 -11.69
N LEU A 98 -4.79 4.76 -12.36
CA LEU A 98 -4.98 5.88 -13.29
C LEU A 98 -5.08 5.44 -14.75
N ASP A 99 -4.36 4.40 -15.16
CA ASP A 99 -4.31 3.99 -16.56
C ASP A 99 -5.56 3.15 -16.91
N PRO A 100 -6.43 3.63 -17.82
CA PRO A 100 -7.66 2.93 -18.19
C PRO A 100 -7.42 1.52 -18.74
N LYS A 101 -6.21 1.19 -19.24
CA LYS A 101 -5.88 -0.15 -19.72
C LYS A 101 -6.05 -1.21 -18.62
N TYR A 102 -5.85 -0.85 -17.36
CA TYR A 102 -5.97 -1.75 -16.21
C TYR A 102 -7.37 -1.80 -15.57
N LYS A 103 -8.36 -1.04 -16.06
CA LYS A 103 -9.69 -0.89 -15.42
C LYS A 103 -10.42 -2.22 -15.13
N GLY A 104 -10.12 -3.29 -15.85
CA GLY A 104 -10.72 -4.61 -15.62
C GLY A 104 -9.78 -5.65 -15.00
N VAL A 105 -8.53 -5.29 -14.71
CA VAL A 105 -7.58 -6.19 -14.04
C VAL A 105 -7.92 -6.26 -12.56
N ILE A 106 -8.09 -7.47 -12.04
CA ILE A 106 -8.39 -7.69 -10.63
C ILE A 106 -7.10 -7.54 -9.81
N ILE A 107 -7.17 -6.80 -8.70
CA ILE A 107 -6.06 -6.68 -7.77
C ILE A 107 -6.37 -7.52 -6.53
N ALA A 108 -5.41 -8.36 -6.15
CA ALA A 108 -5.48 -9.18 -4.96
C ALA A 108 -4.20 -9.11 -4.12
N VAL A 109 -4.28 -9.54 -2.86
CA VAL A 109 -3.12 -9.64 -1.97
C VAL A 109 -2.99 -11.03 -1.36
N ALA A 110 -1.75 -11.51 -1.26
CA ALA A 110 -1.38 -12.79 -0.67
C ALA A 110 -0.14 -12.63 0.21
N SER A 111 -0.34 -12.53 1.52
CA SER A 111 0.73 -12.32 2.49
C SER A 111 0.65 -13.27 3.67
N SER A 112 1.78 -13.90 4.00
CA SER A 112 1.92 -14.72 5.18
C SER A 112 2.30 -13.88 6.41
N SER A 113 1.84 -12.64 6.54
CA SER A 113 2.19 -11.76 7.66
C SER A 113 1.88 -12.43 9.01
N LEU A 114 2.77 -12.23 9.99
CA LEU A 114 2.54 -12.65 11.38
C LEU A 114 1.55 -11.72 12.09
N GLU A 115 1.39 -10.50 11.59
CA GLU A 115 0.53 -9.47 12.15
C GLU A 115 -0.54 -9.05 11.12
N PRO A 116 -1.51 -9.95 10.81
CA PRO A 116 -2.50 -9.70 9.76
C PRO A 116 -3.45 -8.55 10.11
N SER A 117 -3.63 -8.22 11.40
CA SER A 117 -4.39 -7.03 11.83
C SER A 117 -3.67 -5.73 11.44
N TYR A 118 -2.35 -5.66 11.61
CA TYR A 118 -1.55 -4.48 11.27
C TYR A 118 -1.54 -4.26 9.76
N SER A 119 -1.39 -5.35 9.00
CA SER A 119 -1.50 -5.33 7.54
C SER A 119 -2.83 -4.72 7.08
N ARG A 120 -3.96 -5.11 7.69
CA ARG A 120 -5.29 -4.58 7.32
C ARG A 120 -5.43 -3.09 7.64
N LEU A 121 -4.95 -2.64 8.80
CA LEU A 121 -4.93 -1.22 9.14
C LEU A 121 -4.16 -0.39 8.11
N CYS A 122 -3.02 -0.89 7.64
CA CYS A 122 -2.24 -0.23 6.58
C CYS A 122 -2.99 -0.20 5.25
N LEU A 123 -3.62 -1.31 4.84
CA LEU A 123 -4.41 -1.36 3.60
C LEU A 123 -5.60 -0.40 3.63
N GLU A 124 -6.29 -0.29 4.77
CA GLU A 124 -7.46 0.57 4.96
C GLU A 124 -7.11 2.06 5.02
N ALA A 125 -5.91 2.41 5.46
CA ALA A 125 -5.58 3.80 5.75
C ALA A 125 -4.63 4.45 4.74
N ILE A 126 -3.70 3.70 4.14
CA ILE A 126 -2.72 4.26 3.21
C ILE A 126 -3.38 4.51 1.85
N GLU A 127 -3.28 5.75 1.41
CA GLU A 127 -3.81 6.24 0.15
C GLU A 127 -2.80 6.06 -0.98
N VAL A 128 -3.32 5.70 -2.17
CA VAL A 128 -2.59 5.63 -3.44
C VAL A 128 -2.83 6.90 -4.26
N LEU A 129 -4.10 7.33 -4.32
CA LEU A 129 -4.57 8.62 -4.83
C LEU A 129 -5.38 9.33 -3.72
N PRO A 130 -5.61 10.65 -3.80
CA PRO A 130 -6.43 11.35 -2.81
C PRO A 130 -7.80 10.68 -2.64
N GLY A 131 -8.12 10.21 -1.43
CA GLY A 131 -9.38 9.52 -1.13
C GLY A 131 -9.50 8.08 -1.65
N LEU A 132 -8.46 7.52 -2.27
CA LEU A 132 -8.44 6.12 -2.74
C LEU A 132 -7.35 5.33 -1.99
N THR A 133 -7.79 4.43 -1.13
CA THR A 133 -6.91 3.58 -0.32
C THR A 133 -6.48 2.33 -1.08
N MET A 134 -5.44 1.64 -0.59
CA MET A 134 -5.09 0.32 -1.11
C MET A 134 -6.26 -0.66 -0.99
N LYS A 135 -7.01 -0.59 0.12
CA LYS A 135 -8.16 -1.46 0.36
C LYS A 135 -9.25 -1.29 -0.71
N ASP A 136 -9.49 -0.06 -1.17
CA ASP A 136 -10.48 0.24 -2.21
C ASP A 136 -10.12 -0.39 -3.57
N MET A 137 -8.83 -0.59 -3.83
CA MET A 137 -8.33 -1.22 -5.06
C MET A 137 -8.39 -2.76 -5.00
N ILE A 138 -8.34 -3.36 -3.82
CA ILE A 138 -8.17 -4.81 -3.62
C ILE A 138 -9.52 -5.53 -3.61
N SER A 139 -9.72 -6.45 -4.56
CA SER A 139 -10.91 -7.31 -4.64
C SER A 139 -10.81 -8.53 -3.73
N TYR A 140 -9.63 -9.18 -3.66
CA TYR A 140 -9.43 -10.41 -2.87
C TYR A 140 -8.21 -10.30 -1.96
N SER A 141 -8.28 -10.89 -0.78
CA SER A 141 -7.24 -10.71 0.25
C SER A 141 -7.07 -11.94 1.12
N GLN A 142 -5.93 -12.62 0.96
CA GLN A 142 -5.50 -13.69 1.84
C GLN A 142 -4.29 -13.20 2.65
N ILE A 143 -4.51 -12.92 3.94
CA ILE A 143 -3.49 -12.34 4.82
C ILE A 143 -3.47 -13.10 6.15
N GLY A 144 -2.31 -13.66 6.49
CA GLY A 144 -2.04 -14.28 7.78
C GLY A 144 -1.58 -15.72 7.68
N ARG A 145 -1.66 -16.45 8.79
CA ARG A 145 -1.26 -17.87 8.90
C ARG A 145 -2.23 -18.69 9.74
N SER A 146 -3.51 -18.30 9.76
CA SER A 146 -4.56 -18.95 10.55
C SER A 146 -5.62 -19.62 9.66
N GLY A 147 -6.37 -20.56 10.23
CA GLY A 147 -7.39 -21.31 9.49
C GLY A 147 -6.76 -22.16 8.39
N LYS A 148 -7.16 -21.92 7.14
CA LYS A 148 -6.62 -22.60 5.96
C LYS A 148 -5.28 -22.03 5.48
N LEU A 149 -4.89 -20.85 5.98
CA LEU A 149 -3.64 -20.19 5.59
C LEU A 149 -2.48 -20.68 6.45
N SER A 150 -1.31 -20.81 5.83
CA SER A 150 -0.07 -21.23 6.48
C SER A 150 1.08 -20.29 6.12
N SER A 151 2.29 -20.51 6.62
CA SER A 151 3.46 -19.76 6.17
C SER A 151 3.77 -19.93 4.67
N ARG A 152 3.19 -20.94 4.00
CA ARG A 152 3.39 -21.20 2.57
C ARG A 152 2.45 -20.35 1.71
N LYS A 153 3.02 -19.63 0.75
CA LYS A 153 2.27 -18.87 -0.27
C LYS A 153 1.28 -19.72 -1.06
N THR A 154 1.54 -21.01 -1.25
CA THR A 154 0.63 -21.93 -1.97
C THR A 154 -0.76 -21.97 -1.36
N THR A 155 -0.88 -21.96 -0.02
CA THR A 155 -2.19 -21.95 0.66
C THR A 155 -2.98 -20.67 0.39
N HIS A 156 -2.30 -19.53 0.24
CA HIS A 156 -2.93 -18.25 -0.08
C HIS A 156 -3.44 -18.24 -1.52
N PHE A 157 -2.63 -18.70 -2.47
CA PHE A 157 -3.06 -18.79 -3.87
C PHE A 157 -4.19 -19.78 -4.08
N GLN A 158 -4.24 -20.88 -3.30
CA GLN A 158 -5.36 -21.83 -3.33
C GLN A 158 -6.66 -21.18 -2.88
N GLU A 159 -6.64 -20.40 -1.80
CA GLU A 159 -7.84 -19.69 -1.34
C GLU A 159 -8.22 -18.54 -2.29
N LEU A 160 -7.24 -17.78 -2.82
CA LEU A 160 -7.51 -16.78 -3.85
C LEU A 160 -8.18 -17.39 -5.08
N HIS A 161 -7.70 -18.54 -5.55
CA HIS A 161 -8.32 -19.23 -6.67
C HIS A 161 -9.75 -19.68 -6.34
N GLN A 162 -9.97 -20.26 -5.15
CA GLN A 162 -11.30 -20.66 -4.70
C GLN A 162 -12.29 -19.48 -4.62
N GLU A 163 -11.83 -18.30 -4.16
CA GLU A 163 -12.68 -17.12 -4.01
C GLU A 163 -12.94 -16.39 -5.34
N SER A 164 -11.97 -16.41 -6.25
CA SER A 164 -12.02 -15.61 -7.48
C SER A 164 -12.57 -16.33 -8.72
N GLY A 165 -12.61 -17.67 -8.70
CA GLY A 165 -13.05 -18.51 -9.82
C GLY A 165 -11.92 -18.81 -10.80
#